data_AF-A0A8J9Z7S5-F1
#
_entry.id   AF-A0A8J9Z7S5-F1
#
_cell.length_a   1.000
_cell.length_b   1.000
_cell.length_c   1.000
_cell.angle_alpha   90.00
_cell.angle_beta   90.00
_cell.angle_gamma   90.00
#
_symmetry.space_group_name_H-M   'P 1'
#
loop_
_entity.id
_entity.type
_entity.pdbx_description
1 polymer ?
#
loop_
_entity_poly.entity_id
_entity_poly.type
_entity_poly.pdbx_seq_one_letter_code
_entity_poly.pdbx_strand_id
1 'polypeptide(L)'
;MPTYKLTYFKSRGRAEISRLLFAAGGVKYEDVRVDEEQWQQLKPQTPMGHLPILEVDGTMICQSKAIARLIAKDIGMAGKTPLEQAQADMICDSLEEFGEKMLLFLREKDENKKEELKKEFEEKTLPAALDQFEKLASAEGYFAGNSLTWADVNFFAIYNFIDILMPGDHLKRYVNLNKVMGNVSSNPGIAKWLKERPESAF
;
A
#
# COMPACT_ATOMS: atom_id res chain seq x y z
N MET A 1 -22.74 -10.32 -1.98
CA MET A 1 -21.37 -9.81 -1.75
C MET A 1 -21.19 -9.70 -0.24
N PRO A 2 -20.03 -10.11 0.29
CA PRO A 2 -19.72 -9.97 1.71
C PRO A 2 -19.83 -8.52 2.16
N THR A 3 -20.13 -8.33 3.45
CA THR A 3 -20.11 -7.02 4.10
C THR A 3 -18.72 -6.79 4.67
N TYR A 4 -18.08 -5.69 4.25
CA TYR A 4 -16.73 -5.32 4.67
C TYR A 4 -16.76 -4.10 5.59
N LYS A 5 -16.02 -4.18 6.70
CA LYS A 5 -15.73 -3.04 7.59
C LYS A 5 -14.22 -2.96 7.84
N LEU A 6 -13.58 -1.92 7.30
CA LEU A 6 -12.15 -1.67 7.48
C LEU A 6 -11.97 -0.65 8.61
N THR A 7 -11.26 -1.04 9.66
CA THR A 7 -10.93 -0.12 10.76
C THR A 7 -9.45 0.22 10.75
N TYR A 8 -9.15 1.52 10.76
CA TYR A 8 -7.79 2.06 10.88
C TYR A 8 -7.79 3.43 11.55
N PHE A 9 -6.60 4.00 11.76
CA PHE A 9 -6.49 5.39 12.19
C PHE A 9 -7.02 6.36 11.12
N LYS A 10 -7.21 7.63 11.54
CA LYS A 10 -7.50 8.78 10.66
C LYS A 10 -6.29 9.17 9.78
N SER A 11 -5.66 8.18 9.14
CA SER A 11 -4.51 8.31 8.22
C SER A 11 -4.62 7.29 7.10
N ARG A 12 -3.77 7.42 6.07
CA ARG A 12 -3.63 6.44 4.99
C ARG A 12 -2.89 5.22 5.51
N GLY A 13 -1.60 5.39 5.82
CA GLY A 13 -0.75 4.37 6.45
C GLY A 13 -0.92 2.97 5.84
N ARG A 14 -0.92 1.94 6.69
CA ARG A 14 -1.01 0.53 6.28
C ARG A 14 -2.39 0.11 5.75
N ALA A 15 -3.42 0.94 5.89
CA ALA A 15 -4.76 0.64 5.39
C ALA A 15 -5.00 1.13 3.96
N GLU A 16 -4.17 2.04 3.44
CA GLU A 16 -4.43 2.68 2.15
C GLU A 16 -4.47 1.71 0.99
N ILE A 17 -3.65 0.66 1.01
CA ILE A 17 -3.70 -0.41 0.01
C ILE A 17 -5.08 -1.07 -0.05
N SER A 18 -5.71 -1.35 1.10
CA SER A 18 -7.05 -1.93 1.16
C SER A 18 -8.10 -0.98 0.60
N ARG A 19 -8.01 0.32 0.94
CA ARG A 19 -8.93 1.35 0.42
C ARG A 19 -8.82 1.50 -1.10
N LEU A 20 -7.59 1.52 -1.62
CA LEU A 20 -7.32 1.57 -3.05
C LEU A 20 -7.85 0.33 -3.78
N LEU A 21 -7.73 -0.86 -3.19
CA LEU A 21 -8.26 -2.09 -3.78
C LEU A 21 -9.79 -2.12 -3.77
N PHE A 22 -10.44 -1.72 -2.67
CA PHE A 22 -11.90 -1.56 -2.66
C PHE A 22 -12.37 -0.57 -3.72
N ALA A 23 -11.67 0.56 -3.86
CA ALA A 23 -11.95 1.53 -4.90
C ALA A 23 -11.76 0.93 -6.31
N ALA A 24 -10.66 0.23 -6.55
CA ALA A 24 -10.34 -0.39 -7.84
C ALA A 24 -11.40 -1.38 -8.30
N GLY A 25 -11.94 -2.17 -7.37
CA GLY A 25 -13.01 -3.14 -7.62
C GLY A 25 -14.43 -2.57 -7.55
N GLY A 26 -14.60 -1.28 -7.20
CA GLY A 26 -15.92 -0.68 -7.00
C GLY A 26 -16.72 -1.31 -5.85
N VAL A 27 -16.03 -1.89 -4.88
CA VAL A 27 -16.63 -2.62 -3.75
C VAL A 27 -16.96 -1.64 -2.63
N LYS A 28 -18.21 -1.69 -2.15
CA LYS A 28 -18.63 -0.90 -0.99
C LYS A 28 -18.12 -1.54 0.30
N TYR A 29 -17.63 -0.71 1.21
CA TYR A 29 -17.20 -1.11 2.54
C TYR A 29 -17.43 0.06 3.51
N GLU A 30 -17.46 -0.23 4.81
CA GLU A 30 -17.46 0.78 5.86
C GLU A 30 -16.01 1.15 6.23
N ASP A 31 -15.62 2.42 6.07
CA ASP A 31 -14.28 2.95 6.42
C ASP A 31 -14.31 3.55 7.83
N VAL A 32 -14.10 2.73 8.85
CA VAL A 32 -14.11 3.17 10.26
C VAL A 32 -12.75 3.77 10.61
N ARG A 33 -12.75 5.05 10.97
CA ARG A 33 -11.52 5.79 11.33
C ARG A 33 -11.50 6.14 12.80
N VAL A 34 -10.66 5.45 13.56
CA VAL A 34 -10.53 5.64 15.01
C VAL A 34 -9.45 6.64 15.38
N ASP A 35 -9.65 7.38 16.47
CA ASP A 35 -8.58 8.09 17.17
C ASP A 35 -7.91 7.21 18.24
N GLU A 36 -6.95 7.78 18.97
CA GLU A 36 -6.16 7.05 19.96
C GLU A 36 -7.02 6.53 21.11
N GLU A 37 -7.98 7.31 21.61
CA GLU A 37 -8.85 6.89 22.71
C GLU A 37 -9.73 5.70 22.30
N GLN A 38 -10.38 5.83 21.14
CA GLN A 38 -11.17 4.74 20.54
C GLN A 38 -10.31 3.50 20.27
N TRP A 39 -9.06 3.70 19.83
CA TRP A 39 -8.12 2.61 19.60
C TRP A 39 -7.76 1.88 20.90
N GLN A 40 -7.46 2.59 21.99
CA GLN A 40 -7.13 1.96 23.27
C GLN A 40 -8.27 1.08 23.80
N GLN A 41 -9.52 1.47 23.56
CA GLN A 41 -10.71 0.67 23.93
C GLN A 41 -10.89 -0.55 23.02
N LEU A 42 -10.61 -0.42 21.72
CA LEU A 42 -10.76 -1.48 20.72
C LEU A 42 -9.62 -2.51 20.77
N LYS A 43 -8.38 -2.09 21.07
CA LYS A 43 -7.17 -2.90 20.99
C LYS A 43 -7.27 -4.27 21.66
N PRO A 44 -7.80 -4.41 22.89
CA PRO A 44 -7.94 -5.73 23.55
C PRO A 44 -8.89 -6.69 22.83
N GLN A 45 -9.77 -6.17 21.97
CA GLN A 45 -10.77 -6.93 21.23
C GLN A 45 -10.26 -7.36 19.84
N THR A 46 -9.12 -6.85 19.41
CA THR A 46 -8.54 -7.18 18.09
C THR A 46 -7.72 -8.48 18.13
N PRO A 47 -7.64 -9.26 17.04
CA PRO A 47 -6.99 -10.57 17.04
C PRO A 47 -5.51 -10.56 17.47
N MET A 48 -4.77 -9.51 17.13
CA MET A 48 -3.32 -9.38 17.42
C MET A 48 -2.94 -8.05 18.06
N GLY A 49 -3.89 -7.28 18.58
CA GLY A 49 -3.60 -6.00 19.24
C GLY A 49 -3.10 -4.89 18.32
N HIS A 50 -3.32 -4.97 16.99
CA HIS A 50 -2.84 -3.99 16.01
C HIS A 50 -3.91 -3.67 14.94
N LEU A 51 -3.76 -2.49 14.33
CA LEU A 51 -4.49 -2.06 13.13
C LEU A 51 -3.59 -2.16 11.88
N PRO A 52 -4.13 -2.33 10.66
CA PRO A 52 -5.56 -2.41 10.33
C PRO A 52 -6.22 -3.75 10.68
N ILE A 53 -7.54 -3.69 10.85
CA ILE A 53 -8.42 -4.85 10.88
C ILE A 53 -9.46 -4.74 9.77
N LEU A 54 -9.85 -5.87 9.20
CA LEU A 54 -10.99 -5.99 8.30
C LEU A 54 -11.97 -7.00 8.91
N GLU A 55 -13.22 -6.59 9.05
CA GLU A 55 -14.32 -7.50 9.36
C GLU A 55 -15.00 -7.91 8.05
N VAL A 56 -15.15 -9.22 7.85
CA VAL A 56 -15.81 -9.84 6.70
C VAL A 56 -16.95 -10.70 7.22
N ASP A 57 -18.19 -10.28 7.00
CA ASP A 57 -19.39 -10.98 7.48
C ASP A 57 -19.30 -11.37 8.98
N GLY A 58 -18.83 -10.44 9.82
CA GLY A 58 -18.64 -10.63 11.26
C GLY A 58 -17.32 -11.28 11.68
N THR A 59 -16.51 -11.78 10.74
CA THR A 59 -15.19 -12.37 11.04
C THR A 59 -14.09 -11.32 10.94
N MET A 60 -13.38 -11.06 12.05
CA MET A 60 -12.26 -10.13 12.08
C MET A 60 -10.94 -10.79 11.65
N ILE A 61 -10.24 -10.16 10.70
CA ILE A 61 -8.86 -10.47 10.33
C ILE A 61 -7.97 -9.23 10.49
N CYS A 62 -6.68 -9.44 10.69
CA CYS A 62 -5.66 -8.40 10.79
C CYS A 62 -4.48 -8.70 9.84
N GLN A 63 -3.45 -7.85 9.86
CA GLN A 63 -2.32 -7.81 8.92
C GLN A 63 -2.70 -7.20 7.57
N SER A 64 -2.18 -6.00 7.28
CA SER A 64 -2.53 -5.22 6.10
C SER A 64 -2.39 -6.00 4.79
N LYS A 65 -1.36 -6.84 4.66
CA LYS A 65 -1.13 -7.63 3.44
C LYS A 65 -2.06 -8.83 3.30
N ALA A 66 -2.41 -9.48 4.41
CA ALA A 66 -3.41 -10.54 4.39
C ALA A 66 -4.78 -9.99 3.97
N ILE A 67 -5.15 -8.83 4.54
CA ILE A 67 -6.35 -8.07 4.18
C ILE A 67 -6.33 -7.68 2.70
N ALA A 68 -5.27 -7.02 2.24
CA ALA A 68 -5.14 -6.58 0.86
C ALA A 68 -5.22 -7.75 -0.14
N ARG A 69 -4.53 -8.86 0.15
CA ARG A 69 -4.57 -10.07 -0.69
C ARG A 69 -5.96 -10.69 -0.76
N LEU A 70 -6.71 -10.71 0.35
CA LEU A 70 -8.09 -11.19 0.36
C LEU A 70 -8.96 -10.33 -0.57
N ILE A 71 -8.93 -9.00 -0.40
CA ILE A 71 -9.69 -8.07 -1.24
C ILE A 71 -9.29 -8.24 -2.71
N ALA A 72 -7.99 -8.33 -2.99
CA ALA A 72 -7.47 -8.52 -4.34
C ALA A 72 -7.99 -9.81 -4.99
N LYS A 73 -8.09 -10.91 -4.24
CA LYS A 73 -8.68 -12.17 -4.74
C LYS A 73 -10.16 -11.98 -5.06
N ASP A 74 -10.91 -11.35 -4.17
CA ASP A 74 -12.35 -11.13 -4.33
C ASP A 74 -12.70 -10.25 -5.53
N ILE A 75 -11.84 -9.30 -5.88
CA ILE A 75 -12.02 -8.39 -7.03
C ILE A 75 -11.26 -8.84 -8.30
N GLY A 76 -10.62 -10.02 -8.29
CA GLY A 76 -9.89 -10.56 -9.44
C GLY A 76 -8.56 -9.88 -9.77
N MET A 77 -7.96 -9.16 -8.81
CA MET A 77 -6.68 -8.45 -8.92
C MET A 77 -5.51 -9.15 -8.20
N ALA A 78 -5.66 -10.43 -7.84
CA ALA A 78 -4.57 -11.21 -7.25
C ALA A 78 -3.58 -11.78 -8.31
N GLY A 79 -3.98 -11.84 -9.59
CA GLY A 79 -3.29 -12.59 -10.65
C GLY A 79 -4.13 -13.77 -11.15
N LYS A 80 -4.01 -14.11 -12.44
CA LYS A 80 -4.89 -15.07 -13.12
C LYS A 80 -4.47 -16.53 -12.92
N THR A 81 -3.20 -16.75 -12.60
CA THR A 81 -2.64 -18.09 -12.35
C THR A 81 -1.96 -18.14 -10.98
N PRO A 82 -1.75 -19.35 -10.41
CA PRO A 82 -0.99 -19.48 -9.17
C PRO A 82 0.41 -18.85 -9.23
N LEU A 83 1.07 -18.93 -10.39
CA LEU A 83 2.37 -18.31 -10.59
C LEU A 83 2.29 -16.77 -10.60
N GLU A 84 1.30 -16.19 -11.28
CA GLU A 84 1.07 -14.74 -11.26
C GLU A 84 0.74 -14.24 -9.84
N GLN A 85 -0.06 -15.01 -9.08
CA GLN A 85 -0.34 -14.69 -7.68
C GLN A 85 0.94 -14.70 -6.83
N ALA A 86 1.79 -15.72 -7.01
CA ALA A 86 3.07 -15.80 -6.32
C ALA A 86 4.03 -14.66 -6.72
N GLN A 87 4.02 -14.22 -7.98
CA GLN A 87 4.79 -13.06 -8.43
C GLN A 87 4.29 -11.77 -7.79
N ALA A 88 2.96 -11.57 -7.71
CA ALA A 88 2.39 -10.42 -7.02
C ALA A 88 2.70 -10.44 -5.51
N ASP A 89 2.64 -11.63 -4.88
CA ASP A 89 3.04 -11.85 -3.48
C ASP A 89 4.50 -11.46 -3.25
N MET A 90 5.42 -11.95 -4.09
CA MET A 90 6.85 -11.63 -4.01
C MET A 90 7.10 -10.12 -4.00
N ILE A 91 6.44 -9.37 -4.89
CA ILE A 91 6.61 -7.92 -4.97
C ILE A 91 6.09 -7.23 -3.72
N CYS A 92 4.91 -7.62 -3.22
CA CYS A 92 4.37 -7.07 -1.97
C CYS A 92 5.19 -7.45 -0.73
N ASP A 93 5.86 -8.61 -0.75
CA ASP A 93 6.81 -9.03 0.28
C ASP A 93 8.07 -8.16 0.25
N SER A 94 8.68 -7.96 -0.92
CA SER A 94 9.83 -7.06 -1.07
C SER A 94 9.51 -5.60 -0.74
N LEU A 95 8.31 -5.13 -1.07
CA LEU A 95 7.85 -3.77 -0.76
C LEU A 95 7.67 -3.54 0.74
N GLU A 96 7.26 -4.56 1.50
CA GLU A 96 7.17 -4.49 2.95
C GLU A 96 8.54 -4.35 3.58
N GLU A 97 9.50 -5.19 3.17
CA GLU A 97 10.89 -5.12 3.63
C GLU A 97 11.53 -3.76 3.31
N PHE A 98 11.23 -3.21 2.14
CA PHE A 98 11.64 -1.87 1.76
C PHE A 98 10.96 -0.79 2.64
N GLY A 99 9.66 -0.93 2.91
CA GLY A 99 8.91 -0.03 3.79
C GLY A 99 9.44 0.01 5.22
N GLU A 100 9.89 -1.11 5.76
CA GLU A 100 10.51 -1.17 7.09
C GLU A 100 11.79 -0.32 7.18
N LYS A 101 12.54 -0.16 6.07
CA LYS A 101 13.70 0.74 6.03
C LYS A 101 13.29 2.22 6.16
N MET A 102 12.13 2.60 5.66
CA MET A 102 11.60 3.96 5.88
C MET A 102 11.22 4.19 7.34
N LEU A 103 10.71 3.16 8.02
CA LEU A 103 10.30 3.28 9.42
C LEU A 103 11.49 3.62 10.35
N LEU A 104 12.73 3.34 9.93
CA LEU A 104 13.92 3.69 10.69
C LEU A 104 14.03 5.19 10.96
N PHE A 105 13.89 6.03 9.93
CA PHE A 105 13.95 7.49 10.12
C PHE A 105 12.62 8.06 10.61
N LEU A 106 11.47 7.46 10.26
CA LEU A 106 10.17 7.93 10.74
C LEU A 106 9.98 7.76 12.26
N ARG A 107 10.64 6.78 12.87
CA ARG A 107 10.59 6.50 14.30
C ARG A 107 11.76 7.05 15.09
N GLU A 108 12.75 7.64 14.41
CA GLU A 108 13.89 8.27 15.06
C GLU A 108 13.45 9.57 15.75
N LYS A 109 13.89 9.76 16.99
CA LYS A 109 13.52 10.90 17.85
C LYS A 109 14.59 11.99 17.83
N ASP A 110 15.84 11.63 17.57
CA ASP A 110 16.91 12.60 17.37
C ASP A 110 16.81 13.19 15.96
N GLU A 111 16.55 14.49 15.85
CA GLU A 111 16.30 15.13 14.56
C GLU A 111 17.53 15.12 13.64
N ASN A 112 18.76 15.21 14.18
CA ASN A 112 19.97 15.17 13.35
C ASN A 112 20.17 13.77 12.75
N LYS A 113 20.01 12.74 13.58
CA LYS A 113 20.12 11.35 13.13
C LYS A 113 18.99 10.96 12.18
N LYS A 114 17.79 11.48 12.41
CA LYS A 114 16.64 11.32 11.50
C LYS A 114 16.92 11.92 10.12
N GLU A 115 17.50 13.11 10.06
CA GLU A 115 17.88 13.76 8.80
C GLU A 115 18.99 12.98 8.08
N GLU A 116 19.99 12.47 8.82
CA GLU A 116 21.03 11.58 8.28
C GLU A 116 20.45 10.30 7.67
N LEU A 117 19.60 9.59 8.42
CA LEU A 117 18.96 8.36 7.96
C LEU A 117 18.03 8.60 6.76
N LYS A 118 17.30 9.73 6.75
CA LYS A 118 16.45 10.13 5.63
C LYS A 118 17.29 10.36 4.38
N LYS A 119 18.41 11.08 4.50
CA LYS A 119 19.34 11.33 3.40
C LYS A 119 19.96 10.03 2.87
N GLU A 120 20.39 9.13 3.75
CA GLU A 120 20.90 7.81 3.33
C GLU A 120 19.83 6.98 2.62
N PHE A 121 18.58 7.04 3.12
CA PHE A 121 17.47 6.37 2.47
C PHE A 121 17.26 6.91 1.05
N GLU A 122 17.19 8.23 0.89
CA GLU A 122 16.96 8.90 -0.39
C GLU A 122 18.09 8.70 -1.40
N GLU A 123 19.35 8.81 -0.97
CA GLU A 123 20.51 8.76 -1.86
C GLU A 123 20.94 7.32 -2.23
N LYS A 124 20.65 6.33 -1.38
CA LYS A 124 21.12 4.95 -1.57
C LYS A 124 20.00 3.93 -1.61
N THR A 125 19.15 3.91 -0.59
CA THR A 125 18.17 2.83 -0.40
C THR A 125 17.06 2.88 -1.44
N LEU A 126 16.51 4.07 -1.68
CA LEU A 126 15.42 4.30 -2.63
C LEU A 126 15.87 3.99 -4.07
N PRO A 127 16.97 4.55 -4.61
CA PRO A 127 17.44 4.23 -5.96
C PRO A 127 17.71 2.73 -6.16
N ALA A 128 18.33 2.08 -5.18
CA ALA A 128 18.61 0.64 -5.26
C ALA A 128 17.33 -0.20 -5.32
N ALA A 129 16.30 0.17 -4.56
CA ALA A 129 15.00 -0.51 -4.61
C ALA A 129 14.28 -0.24 -5.95
N LEU A 130 14.26 1.01 -6.42
CA LEU A 130 13.64 1.37 -7.70
C LEU A 130 14.33 0.67 -8.88
N ASP A 131 15.66 0.55 -8.88
CA ASP A 131 16.42 -0.22 -9.88
C ASP A 131 16.03 -1.71 -9.89
N GLN A 132 15.68 -2.29 -8.73
CA GLN A 132 15.19 -3.68 -8.66
C GLN A 132 13.76 -3.80 -9.18
N PHE A 133 12.86 -2.92 -8.74
CA PHE A 133 11.46 -2.95 -9.18
C PHE A 133 11.31 -2.63 -10.67
N GLU A 134 12.10 -1.70 -11.23
CA GLU A 134 12.09 -1.40 -12.68
C GLU A 134 12.42 -2.63 -13.52
N LYS A 135 13.37 -3.48 -13.07
CA LYS A 135 13.73 -4.72 -13.76
C LYS A 135 12.63 -5.77 -13.70
N LEU A 136 11.81 -5.74 -12.65
CA LEU A 136 10.69 -6.68 -12.44
C LEU A 136 9.42 -6.21 -13.12
N ALA A 137 9.22 -4.90 -13.27
CA ALA A 137 8.11 -4.33 -14.00
C ALA A 137 8.26 -4.63 -15.50
N SER A 138 7.21 -5.18 -16.09
CA SER A 138 7.15 -5.43 -17.52
C SER A 138 7.15 -4.13 -18.33
N ALA A 139 7.50 -4.24 -19.62
CA ALA A 139 7.46 -3.10 -20.54
C ALA A 139 6.06 -2.48 -20.67
N GLU A 140 5.00 -3.21 -20.33
CA GLU A 140 3.61 -2.69 -20.32
C GLU A 140 3.18 -2.09 -18.98
N GLY A 141 4.06 -2.09 -17.98
CA GLY A 141 3.79 -1.46 -16.68
C GLY A 141 2.96 -2.32 -15.74
N TYR A 142 3.29 -3.61 -15.64
CA TYR A 142 2.72 -4.53 -14.64
C TYR A 142 3.82 -5.37 -14.00
N PHE A 143 3.69 -5.64 -12.70
CA PHE A 143 4.59 -6.52 -11.95
C PHE A 143 4.29 -8.01 -12.11
N ALA A 144 3.03 -8.38 -12.36
CA ALA A 144 2.61 -9.76 -12.52
C ALA A 144 1.60 -9.89 -13.65
N GLY A 145 1.78 -10.90 -14.51
CA GLY A 145 0.92 -11.13 -15.67
C GLY A 145 0.90 -9.94 -16.63
N ASN A 146 -0.30 -9.61 -17.12
CA ASN A 146 -0.54 -8.57 -18.12
C ASN A 146 -1.70 -7.62 -17.78
N SER A 147 -2.03 -7.50 -16.50
CA SER A 147 -3.13 -6.69 -16.01
C SER A 147 -2.84 -6.21 -14.59
N LEU A 148 -3.54 -5.15 -14.15
CA LEU A 148 -3.39 -4.64 -12.79
C LEU A 148 -3.58 -5.74 -11.74
N THR A 149 -2.62 -5.82 -10.83
CA THR A 149 -2.67 -6.64 -9.63
C THR A 149 -2.49 -5.76 -8.39
N TRP A 150 -2.74 -6.34 -7.23
CA TRP A 150 -2.49 -5.67 -5.97
C TRP A 150 -1.01 -5.33 -5.73
N ALA A 151 -0.07 -5.96 -6.43
CA ALA A 151 1.34 -5.57 -6.41
C ALA A 151 1.56 -4.16 -6.99
N ASP A 152 0.92 -3.86 -8.13
CA ASP A 152 0.98 -2.55 -8.76
C ASP A 152 0.36 -1.49 -7.85
N VAL A 153 -0.81 -1.80 -7.27
CA VAL A 153 -1.51 -0.90 -6.34
C VAL A 153 -0.70 -0.68 -5.05
N ASN A 154 -0.01 -1.70 -4.54
CA ASN A 154 0.82 -1.58 -3.34
C ASN A 154 2.08 -0.73 -3.60
N PHE A 155 2.74 -0.95 -4.74
CA PHE A 155 3.84 -0.09 -5.18
C PHE A 155 3.38 1.36 -5.29
N PHE A 156 2.22 1.60 -5.92
CA PHE A 156 1.63 2.93 -6.04
C PHE A 156 1.36 3.58 -4.69
N ALA A 157 0.79 2.83 -3.72
CA ALA A 157 0.53 3.35 -2.38
C ALA A 157 1.82 3.74 -1.64
N ILE A 158 2.83 2.88 -1.69
CA ILE A 158 4.13 3.10 -1.03
C ILE A 158 4.89 4.26 -1.68
N TYR A 159 4.90 4.34 -3.01
CA TYR A 159 5.56 5.43 -3.71
C TYR A 159 4.90 6.78 -3.43
N ASN A 160 3.57 6.87 -3.42
CA ASN A 160 2.87 8.10 -3.03
C ASN A 160 3.21 8.53 -1.59
N PHE A 161 3.45 7.57 -0.69
CA PHE A 161 3.89 7.89 0.67
C PHE A 161 5.32 8.44 0.67
N ILE A 162 6.22 7.86 -0.13
CA ILE A 162 7.59 8.34 -0.33
C ILE A 162 7.60 9.78 -0.87
N ASP A 163 6.81 10.06 -1.90
CA ASP A 163 6.74 11.39 -2.52
C ASP A 163 6.23 12.48 -1.54
N ILE A 164 5.40 12.09 -0.56
CA ILE A 164 5.00 13.02 0.51
C ILE A 164 6.15 13.31 1.47
N LEU A 165 6.92 12.28 1.84
CA LEU A 165 8.01 12.41 2.81
C LEU A 165 9.26 13.05 2.20
N MET A 166 9.51 12.76 0.92
CA MET A 166 10.69 13.15 0.14
C MET A 166 10.23 13.56 -1.27
N PRO A 167 9.57 14.73 -1.40
CA PRO A 167 9.07 15.20 -2.68
C PRO A 167 10.18 15.27 -3.72
N GLY A 168 9.95 14.66 -4.87
CA GLY A 168 10.94 14.62 -5.93
C GLY A 168 10.55 13.69 -7.05
N ASP A 169 11.04 13.98 -8.26
CA ASP A 169 10.82 13.13 -9.43
C ASP A 169 11.75 11.91 -9.43
N HIS A 170 11.64 11.09 -8.37
CA HIS A 170 12.45 9.88 -8.18
C HIS A 170 12.19 8.83 -9.26
N LEU A 171 11.03 8.89 -9.92
CA LEU A 171 10.68 7.98 -11.00
C LEU A 171 11.11 8.44 -12.39
N LYS A 172 11.65 9.66 -12.56
CA LYS A 172 11.94 10.26 -13.87
C LYS A 172 12.65 9.35 -14.87
N ARG A 173 13.59 8.53 -14.40
CA ARG A 173 14.44 7.65 -15.23
C ARG A 173 13.87 6.24 -15.44
N TYR A 174 12.78 5.88 -14.76
CA TYR A 174 12.25 4.52 -14.68
C TYR A 174 11.02 4.38 -15.56
N VAL A 175 11.20 3.90 -16.79
CA VAL A 175 10.16 3.89 -17.81
C VAL A 175 9.03 2.94 -17.43
N ASN A 176 9.36 1.74 -16.95
CA ASN A 176 8.36 0.72 -16.63
C ASN A 176 7.59 1.08 -15.36
N LEU A 177 8.28 1.59 -14.32
CA LEU A 177 7.62 2.07 -13.11
C LEU A 177 6.69 3.26 -13.35
N ASN A 178 7.06 4.20 -14.24
CA ASN A 178 6.13 5.25 -14.66
C ASN A 178 4.86 4.68 -15.30
N LYS A 179 4.98 3.61 -16.12
CA LYS A 179 3.81 2.91 -16.67
C LYS A 179 2.99 2.22 -15.59
N VAL A 180 3.63 1.57 -14.61
CA VAL A 180 2.93 1.00 -13.43
C VAL A 180 2.09 2.07 -12.74
N MET A 181 2.70 3.23 -12.43
CA MET A 181 2.01 4.34 -11.78
C MET A 181 0.84 4.88 -12.63
N GLY A 182 1.07 5.01 -13.94
CA GLY A 182 0.05 5.44 -14.90
C GLY A 182 -1.13 4.46 -15.00
N ASN A 183 -0.84 3.16 -15.08
CA ASN A 183 -1.87 2.11 -15.15
C ASN A 183 -2.75 2.10 -13.90
N VAL A 184 -2.15 2.20 -12.70
CA VAL A 184 -2.89 2.24 -11.43
C VAL A 184 -3.76 3.49 -11.32
N SER A 185 -3.19 4.67 -11.60
CA SER A 185 -3.92 5.94 -11.52
C SER A 185 -5.01 6.10 -12.58
N SER A 186 -4.91 5.37 -13.70
CA SER A 186 -5.94 5.35 -14.75
C SER A 186 -7.15 4.49 -14.41
N ASN A 187 -7.09 3.65 -13.36
CA ASN A 187 -8.27 2.93 -12.89
C ASN A 187 -9.33 3.94 -12.38
N PRO A 188 -10.57 3.94 -12.92
CA PRO A 188 -11.56 4.97 -12.58
C PRO A 188 -11.92 5.04 -11.10
N GLY A 189 -11.98 3.88 -10.42
CA GLY A 189 -12.28 3.79 -9.00
C GLY A 189 -11.16 4.37 -8.15
N ILE A 190 -9.91 4.03 -8.47
CA ILE A 190 -8.73 4.61 -7.81
C ILE A 190 -8.66 6.11 -8.09
N ALA A 191 -8.81 6.55 -9.33
CA ALA A 191 -8.79 7.97 -9.70
C ALA A 191 -9.85 8.78 -8.93
N LYS A 192 -11.05 8.21 -8.74
CA LYS A 192 -12.11 8.79 -7.92
C LYS A 192 -11.70 8.85 -6.45
N TRP A 193 -11.22 7.74 -5.89
CA TRP A 193 -10.74 7.69 -4.50
C TRP A 193 -9.66 8.74 -4.23
N LEU A 194 -8.68 8.89 -5.12
CA LEU A 194 -7.60 9.87 -4.94
C LEU A 194 -8.11 11.32 -4.87
N LYS A 195 -9.23 11.63 -5.52
CA LYS A 195 -9.87 12.96 -5.48
C LYS A 195 -10.75 13.16 -4.25
N GLU A 196 -11.39 12.10 -3.76
CA GLU A 196 -12.41 12.17 -2.70
C GLU A 196 -11.89 11.80 -1.30
N ARG A 197 -10.75 11.10 -1.22
CA ARG A 197 -10.22 10.63 0.06
C ARG A 197 -9.90 11.81 0.98
N PRO A 198 -10.12 11.67 2.30
CA PRO A 198 -9.74 12.70 3.26
C PRO A 198 -8.24 13.02 3.20
N GLU A 199 -7.89 14.30 3.32
CA GLU A 199 -6.51 14.74 3.44
C GLU A 199 -5.91 14.27 4.77
N SER A 200 -4.67 13.77 4.72
CA SER A 200 -3.91 13.35 5.88
C SER A 200 -2.41 13.52 5.63
N ALA A 201 -1.64 13.80 6.68
CA ALA A 201 -0.18 13.93 6.59
C ALA A 201 0.54 12.62 6.23
N PHE A 202 -0.08 11.47 6.52
CA PHE A 202 0.44 10.13 6.30
C PHE A 202 -0.64 9.18 5.81
#